data_AF-A0A8S2FGA5-F1
#
_entry.id   AF-A0A8S2FGA5-F1
#
_cell.length_a   1.000
_cell.length_b   1.000
_cell.length_c   1.000
_cell.angle_alpha   90.00
_cell.angle_beta   90.00
_cell.angle_gamma   90.00
#
_symmetry.space_group_name_H-M   'P 1'
#
loop_
_entity.id
_entity.type
_entity.pdbx_description
1 polymer ?
#
loop_
_entity_poly.entity_id
_entity_poly.type
_entity_poly.pdbx_seq_one_letter_code
_entity_poly.pdbx_strand_id
1 'polypeptide(L)'
;MTTQDSYLSHGIGSIRRTAKRDKLYREVNAMSYGTIEFPDNRSKKAEFIRVSPDASINHVKELLFNGWSDSRPSLVISISGGAKEYIMQPKLAKAFRQGLLKVASSTGAWIVTGGSNTGIMKVIGEIVQLKPVSQLRSKPIKLIGIATWGCVTGVDRLDVHGETVRYPKYRGQKKGEAPLEPNHTNFIFVDDGGTKGFGGEIEFRSKLEQSISGMGVKSSREVQQLPSYEMRSNSQTQDASIPVPVVLLVIEGQL
;
A
#
# COMPACT_ATOMS: atom_id res chain seq x y z
N MET A 1 -5.83 -32.78 -21.84
CA MET A 1 -5.14 -32.35 -20.61
C MET A 1 -6.15 -32.42 -19.48
N THR A 2 -6.00 -33.42 -18.63
CA THR A 2 -6.95 -33.83 -17.58
C THR A 2 -6.85 -32.93 -16.36
N THR A 3 -7.96 -32.81 -15.64
CA THR A 3 -8.18 -31.96 -14.46
C THR A 3 -7.18 -32.18 -13.31
N GLN A 4 -6.35 -33.22 -13.37
CA GLN A 4 -5.36 -33.57 -12.35
C GLN A 4 -4.04 -32.80 -12.52
N ASP A 5 -3.66 -32.45 -13.76
CA ASP A 5 -2.45 -31.64 -14.06
C ASP A 5 -2.64 -30.16 -13.68
N SER A 6 -3.89 -29.67 -13.67
CA SER A 6 -4.19 -28.31 -13.21
C SER A 6 -4.06 -28.18 -11.69
N TYR A 7 -4.48 -29.16 -10.89
CA TYR A 7 -4.29 -29.11 -9.43
C TYR A 7 -2.82 -29.19 -9.01
N LEU A 8 -2.03 -30.04 -9.66
CA LEU A 8 -0.60 -30.17 -9.38
C LEU A 8 0.17 -28.89 -9.78
N SER A 9 -0.14 -28.29 -10.93
CA SER A 9 0.47 -27.02 -11.34
C SER A 9 0.07 -25.84 -10.45
N HIS A 10 -1.19 -25.78 -9.98
CA HIS A 10 -1.63 -24.77 -9.01
C HIS A 10 -0.98 -24.95 -7.64
N GLY A 11 -0.80 -26.20 -7.17
CA GLY A 11 -0.11 -26.52 -5.92
C GLY A 11 1.36 -26.09 -5.92
N ILE A 12 2.09 -26.41 -7.00
CA ILE A 12 3.51 -26.03 -7.16
C ILE A 12 3.66 -24.51 -7.30
N GLY A 13 2.77 -23.85 -8.03
CA GLY A 13 2.76 -22.38 -8.16
C GLY A 13 2.50 -21.68 -6.83
N SER A 14 1.59 -22.21 -6.00
CA SER A 14 1.29 -21.69 -4.67
C SER A 14 2.50 -21.82 -3.73
N ILE A 15 3.13 -22.99 -3.66
CA ILE A 15 4.32 -23.24 -2.83
C ILE A 15 5.47 -22.30 -3.20
N ARG A 16 5.75 -22.12 -4.49
CA ARG A 16 6.81 -21.23 -4.98
C ARG A 16 6.53 -19.76 -4.63
N ARG A 17 5.28 -19.32 -4.69
CA ARG A 17 4.89 -17.95 -4.30
C ARG A 17 5.08 -17.71 -2.80
N THR A 18 4.69 -18.67 -1.96
CA THR A 18 4.89 -18.58 -0.51
C THR A 18 6.37 -18.50 -0.16
N ALA A 19 7.20 -19.41 -0.71
CA ALA A 19 8.64 -19.41 -0.46
C ALA A 19 9.33 -18.11 -0.94
N LYS A 20 8.87 -17.54 -2.07
CA LYS A 20 9.35 -16.24 -2.56
C LYS A 20 9.04 -15.12 -1.57
N ARG A 21 7.81 -15.08 -1.04
CA ARG A 21 7.40 -14.07 -0.04
C ARG A 21 8.19 -14.20 1.26
N ASP A 22 8.39 -15.40 1.76
CA ASP A 22 9.17 -15.64 2.98
C ASP A 22 10.64 -15.21 2.85
N LYS A 23 11.21 -15.31 1.64
CA LYS A 23 12.52 -14.72 1.34
C LYS A 23 12.48 -13.20 1.42
N LEU A 24 11.50 -12.57 0.77
CA LEU A 24 11.35 -11.11 0.74
C LEU A 24 11.08 -10.52 2.15
N TYR A 25 10.28 -11.18 2.99
CA TYR A 25 10.04 -10.77 4.37
C TYR A 25 11.33 -10.77 5.21
N ARG A 26 12.22 -11.75 4.99
CA ARG A 26 13.54 -11.80 5.62
C ARG A 26 14.48 -10.72 5.10
N GLU A 27 14.48 -10.44 3.79
CA GLU A 27 15.32 -9.37 3.20
C GLU A 27 14.91 -7.98 3.71
N VAL A 28 13.61 -7.76 3.94
CA VAL A 28 13.09 -6.54 4.57
C VAL A 28 13.47 -6.42 6.04
N ASN A 29 13.89 -7.51 6.70
CA ASN A 29 13.98 -7.64 8.16
C ASN A 29 12.63 -7.31 8.83
N ALA A 30 11.54 -7.89 8.33
CA ALA A 30 10.21 -7.67 8.89
C ALA A 30 10.14 -8.17 10.35
N MET A 31 9.68 -7.31 11.26
CA MET A 31 9.53 -7.61 12.68
C MET A 31 8.36 -8.56 12.92
N SER A 32 7.29 -8.42 12.14
CA SER A 32 6.17 -9.36 12.08
C SER A 32 5.55 -9.28 10.69
N TYR A 33 4.86 -10.33 10.25
CA TYR A 33 4.22 -10.39 8.94
C TYR A 33 3.16 -11.49 8.89
N GLY A 34 2.18 -11.34 8.01
CA GLY A 34 1.15 -12.35 7.87
C GLY A 34 -0.03 -11.87 7.03
N THR A 35 -1.21 -12.38 7.36
CA THR A 35 -2.46 -11.96 6.73
C THR A 35 -3.52 -11.61 7.77
N ILE A 36 -4.38 -10.64 7.45
CA ILE A 36 -5.48 -10.18 8.29
C ILE A 36 -6.79 -10.65 7.66
N GLU A 37 -7.60 -11.37 8.44
CA GLU A 37 -8.99 -11.72 8.10
C GLU A 37 -9.93 -10.78 8.85
N PHE A 38 -10.66 -9.93 8.11
CA PHE A 38 -11.63 -9.01 8.69
C PHE A 38 -12.98 -9.71 8.96
N PRO A 39 -13.64 -9.41 10.08
CA PRO A 39 -14.83 -10.14 10.52
C PRO A 39 -16.02 -9.99 9.58
N ASP A 40 -16.14 -8.82 8.93
CA ASP A 40 -17.26 -8.47 8.05
C ASP A 40 -16.95 -8.79 6.57
N ASN A 41 -15.75 -9.28 6.26
CA ASN A 41 -15.33 -9.63 4.90
C ASN A 41 -14.37 -10.83 4.87
N ARG A 42 -14.87 -12.00 5.28
CA ARG A 42 -14.06 -13.23 5.43
C ARG A 42 -13.49 -13.78 4.11
N SER A 43 -14.05 -13.37 2.97
CA SER A 43 -13.57 -13.83 1.66
C SER A 43 -12.34 -13.06 1.16
N LYS A 44 -11.96 -11.95 1.79
CA LYS A 44 -10.77 -11.16 1.45
C LYS A 44 -9.83 -11.07 2.65
N LYS A 45 -8.60 -11.53 2.44
CA LYS A 45 -7.49 -11.35 3.38
C LYS A 45 -6.60 -10.21 2.91
N ALA A 46 -6.13 -9.40 3.85
CA ALA A 46 -5.10 -8.39 3.59
C ALA A 46 -3.72 -8.92 4.00
N GLU A 47 -2.68 -8.73 3.20
CA GLU A 47 -1.31 -9.06 3.62
C GLU A 47 -0.73 -7.93 4.46
N PHE A 48 0.15 -8.22 5.41
CA PHE A 48 0.81 -7.16 6.18
C PHE A 48 2.28 -7.48 6.50
N ILE A 49 3.04 -6.41 6.71
CA ILE A 49 4.35 -6.42 7.37
C ILE A 49 4.40 -5.34 8.45
N ARG A 50 5.17 -5.61 9.50
CA ARG A 50 5.67 -4.62 10.47
C ARG A 50 7.16 -4.43 10.25
N VAL A 51 7.59 -3.18 10.14
CA VAL A 51 8.97 -2.81 9.84
C VAL A 51 9.43 -1.68 10.76
N SER A 52 10.72 -1.66 11.05
CA SER A 52 11.37 -0.50 11.67
C SER A 52 11.37 0.71 10.72
N PRO A 53 11.45 1.97 11.20
CA PRO A 53 11.42 3.15 10.33
C PRO A 53 12.66 3.27 9.44
N ASP A 54 13.75 2.59 9.79
CA ASP A 54 15.01 2.51 9.05
C ASP A 54 15.09 1.30 8.09
N ALA A 55 14.01 0.51 7.97
CA ALA A 55 13.99 -0.64 7.07
C ALA A 55 14.34 -0.26 5.63
N SER A 56 15.06 -1.15 4.94
CA SER A 56 15.53 -0.92 3.57
C SER A 56 14.36 -0.67 2.61
N ILE A 57 14.21 0.58 2.17
CA ILE A 57 13.17 1.01 1.23
C ILE A 57 13.25 0.21 -0.08
N ASN A 58 14.45 -0.16 -0.52
CA ASN A 58 14.62 -0.97 -1.71
C ASN A 58 14.08 -2.38 -1.52
N HIS A 59 14.34 -3.03 -0.38
CA HIS A 59 13.77 -4.36 -0.11
C HIS A 59 12.25 -4.30 0.07
N VAL A 60 11.72 -3.24 0.71
CA VAL A 60 10.26 -3.05 0.83
C VAL A 60 9.65 -2.87 -0.56
N LYS A 61 10.25 -2.05 -1.42
CA LYS A 61 9.81 -1.88 -2.81
C LYS A 61 9.83 -3.20 -3.59
N GLU A 62 10.89 -4.00 -3.43
CA GLU A 62 10.98 -5.33 -4.04
C GLU A 62 9.87 -6.25 -3.52
N LEU A 63 9.60 -6.25 -2.22
CA LEU A 63 8.46 -6.99 -1.66
C LEU A 63 7.13 -6.55 -2.28
N LEU A 64 6.91 -5.24 -2.47
CA LEU A 64 5.69 -4.74 -3.11
C LEU A 64 5.57 -5.21 -4.57
N PHE A 65 6.63 -5.08 -5.37
CA PHE A 65 6.61 -5.42 -6.80
C PHE A 65 6.59 -6.91 -7.05
N ASN A 66 7.28 -7.70 -6.23
CA ASN A 66 7.57 -9.10 -6.50
C ASN A 66 6.92 -10.08 -5.53
N GLY A 67 6.49 -9.63 -4.35
CA GLY A 67 5.80 -10.45 -3.35
C GLY A 67 4.30 -10.21 -3.35
N TRP A 68 3.88 -8.96 -3.18
CA TRP A 68 2.46 -8.59 -3.06
C TRP A 68 1.77 -8.37 -4.40
N SER A 69 2.52 -8.15 -5.46
CA SER A 69 2.00 -7.99 -6.81
C SER A 69 2.69 -8.95 -7.78
N ASP A 70 2.01 -9.27 -8.87
CA ASP A 70 2.60 -9.98 -10.01
C ASP A 70 3.28 -9.00 -11.00
N SER A 71 3.07 -7.69 -10.83
CA SER A 71 3.67 -6.66 -11.71
C SER A 71 3.82 -5.29 -11.03
N ARG A 72 4.73 -4.46 -11.58
CA ARG A 72 4.95 -3.05 -11.19
C ARG A 72 3.71 -2.19 -11.53
N PRO A 73 3.32 -1.23 -10.67
CA PRO A 73 2.23 -0.31 -10.98
C PRO A 73 2.60 0.64 -12.12
N SER A 74 1.60 1.01 -12.91
CA SER A 74 1.73 2.06 -13.93
C SER A 74 1.52 3.47 -13.36
N LEU A 75 0.93 3.56 -12.17
CA LEU A 75 0.60 4.80 -11.45
C LEU A 75 0.46 4.49 -9.96
N VAL A 76 0.93 5.40 -9.12
CA VAL A 76 0.60 5.43 -7.68
C VAL A 76 -0.23 6.67 -7.39
N ILE A 77 -1.39 6.47 -6.75
CA ILE A 77 -2.24 7.54 -6.24
C ILE A 77 -2.09 7.53 -4.72
N SER A 78 -1.29 8.46 -4.21
CA SER A 78 -1.10 8.68 -2.78
C SER A 78 -2.21 9.59 -2.27
N ILE A 79 -3.02 9.12 -1.33
CA ILE A 79 -4.14 9.87 -0.75
C ILE A 79 -3.85 10.12 0.72
N SER A 80 -3.96 11.38 1.14
CA SER A 80 -3.86 11.78 2.54
C SER A 80 -5.01 12.74 2.89
N GLY A 81 -5.28 12.88 4.18
CA GLY A 81 -6.35 13.75 4.68
C GLY A 81 -6.55 13.59 6.18
N GLY A 82 -7.39 14.44 6.75
CA GLY A 82 -7.68 14.44 8.18
C GLY A 82 -8.34 13.15 8.69
N ALA A 83 -8.07 12.80 9.94
CA ALA A 83 -8.70 11.67 10.63
C ALA A 83 -10.14 11.96 11.10
N LYS A 84 -10.59 13.22 11.04
CA LYS A 84 -11.96 13.63 11.36
C LYS A 84 -12.94 13.10 10.33
N GLU A 85 -14.20 12.91 10.72
CA GLU A 85 -15.25 12.48 9.81
C GLU A 85 -15.32 13.40 8.60
N TYR A 86 -15.32 12.79 7.42
CA TYR A 86 -15.25 13.51 6.15
C TYR A 86 -16.63 13.56 5.52
N ILE A 87 -17.21 14.76 5.43
CA ILE A 87 -18.49 14.98 4.74
C ILE A 87 -18.20 15.70 3.42
N MET A 88 -18.34 14.97 2.32
CA MET A 88 -18.23 15.53 0.97
C MET A 88 -19.63 15.85 0.43
N GLN A 89 -19.79 16.97 -0.26
CA GLN A 89 -21.05 17.27 -0.95
C GLN A 89 -21.41 16.12 -1.92
N PRO A 90 -22.68 15.66 -1.99
CA PRO A 90 -23.05 14.45 -2.73
C PRO A 90 -22.62 14.42 -4.20
N LYS A 91 -22.68 15.57 -4.90
CA LYS A 91 -22.23 15.69 -6.29
C LYS A 91 -20.72 15.46 -6.43
N LEU A 92 -19.94 16.06 -5.54
CA LEU A 92 -18.48 15.89 -5.51
C LEU A 92 -18.11 14.46 -5.12
N ALA A 93 -18.80 13.87 -4.14
CA ALA A 93 -18.62 12.47 -3.74
C ALA A 93 -18.82 11.50 -4.91
N LYS A 94 -19.89 11.72 -5.68
CA LYS A 94 -20.19 10.91 -6.87
C LYS A 94 -19.10 11.06 -7.93
N ALA A 95 -18.70 12.29 -8.25
CA ALA A 95 -17.67 12.55 -9.26
C ALA A 95 -16.31 11.97 -8.83
N PHE A 96 -15.91 12.18 -7.58
CA PHE A 96 -14.67 11.66 -7.00
C PHE A 96 -14.63 10.13 -7.05
N ARG A 97 -15.69 9.47 -6.57
CA ARG A 97 -15.82 8.00 -6.61
C ARG A 97 -15.70 7.46 -8.05
N GLN A 98 -16.40 8.05 -9.00
CA GLN A 98 -16.37 7.61 -10.40
C GLN A 98 -15.00 7.81 -11.02
N GLY A 99 -14.37 8.98 -10.81
CA GLY A 99 -13.04 9.28 -11.32
C GLY A 99 -11.98 8.34 -10.75
N LEU A 100 -11.95 8.17 -9.43
CA LEU A 100 -10.98 7.31 -8.74
C LEU A 100 -11.08 5.85 -9.22
N LEU A 101 -12.28 5.28 -9.23
CA LEU A 101 -12.48 3.89 -9.68
C LEU A 101 -12.11 3.72 -11.15
N LYS A 102 -12.45 4.69 -12.00
CA LYS A 102 -12.14 4.65 -13.43
C LYS A 102 -10.63 4.62 -13.65
N VAL A 103 -9.89 5.56 -13.04
CA VAL A 103 -8.43 5.66 -13.18
C VAL A 103 -7.74 4.42 -12.61
N ALA A 104 -8.09 4.01 -11.38
CA ALA A 104 -7.46 2.87 -10.73
C ALA A 104 -7.68 1.57 -11.51
N SER A 105 -8.90 1.34 -12.00
CA SER A 105 -9.23 0.12 -12.76
C SER A 105 -8.64 0.10 -14.16
N SER A 106 -8.54 1.26 -14.85
CA SER A 106 -8.03 1.30 -16.23
C SER A 106 -6.52 1.19 -16.30
N THR A 107 -5.80 1.78 -15.34
CA THR A 107 -4.34 1.78 -15.32
C THR A 107 -3.76 0.58 -14.56
N GLY A 108 -4.52 0.03 -13.61
CA GLY A 108 -3.98 -0.86 -12.59
C GLY A 108 -3.16 -0.10 -11.54
N ALA A 109 -3.56 1.15 -11.24
CA ALA A 109 -2.87 1.97 -10.25
C ALA A 109 -2.91 1.35 -8.86
N TRP A 110 -1.88 1.64 -8.08
CA TRP A 110 -1.91 1.42 -6.65
C TRP A 110 -2.45 2.66 -5.96
N ILE A 111 -3.30 2.46 -4.96
CA ILE A 111 -3.80 3.53 -4.10
C ILE A 111 -3.11 3.35 -2.74
N VAL A 112 -2.43 4.40 -2.28
CA VAL A 112 -1.73 4.41 -0.98
C VAL A 112 -2.45 5.36 -0.04
N THR A 113 -2.81 4.91 1.16
CA THR A 113 -3.47 5.73 2.19
C THR A 113 -2.86 5.48 3.58
N GLY A 114 -3.39 6.15 4.62
CA GLY A 114 -3.06 5.85 6.03
C GLY A 114 -3.64 4.53 6.57
N GLY A 115 -4.54 3.87 5.83
CA GLY A 115 -5.06 2.54 6.19
C GLY A 115 -6.07 2.49 7.34
N SER A 116 -6.38 3.61 8.00
CA SER A 116 -7.35 3.65 9.10
C SER A 116 -8.79 3.69 8.61
N ASN A 117 -9.71 3.11 9.38
CA ASN A 117 -11.15 3.14 9.16
C ASN A 117 -11.77 4.44 9.70
N THR A 118 -11.14 5.57 9.40
CA THR A 118 -11.56 6.92 9.80
C THR A 118 -11.33 7.90 8.65
N GLY A 119 -11.99 9.06 8.69
CA GLY A 119 -11.83 10.14 7.71
C GLY A 119 -11.87 9.71 6.25
N ILE A 120 -10.98 10.30 5.43
CA ILE A 120 -10.95 10.00 3.98
C ILE A 120 -10.54 8.55 3.69
N MET A 121 -9.71 7.92 4.53
CA MET A 121 -9.23 6.55 4.32
C MET A 121 -10.37 5.53 4.33
N LYS A 122 -11.35 5.70 5.25
CA LYS A 122 -12.60 4.94 5.25
C LYS A 122 -13.37 5.08 3.93
N VAL A 123 -13.54 6.31 3.47
CA VAL A 123 -14.27 6.61 2.22
C VAL A 123 -13.60 5.98 1.01
N ILE A 124 -12.25 5.97 0.95
CA ILE A 124 -11.51 5.29 -0.11
C ILE A 124 -11.76 3.79 -0.11
N GLY A 125 -11.73 3.16 1.06
CA GLY A 125 -12.04 1.74 1.22
C GLY A 125 -13.44 1.38 0.71
N GLU A 126 -14.45 2.15 1.13
CA GLU A 126 -15.83 2.00 0.66
C GLU A 126 -15.95 2.19 -0.86
N ILE A 127 -15.25 3.18 -1.43
CA ILE A 127 -15.22 3.39 -2.89
C ILE A 127 -14.66 2.16 -3.62
N VAL A 128 -13.52 1.64 -3.19
CA VAL A 128 -12.86 0.49 -3.83
C VAL A 128 -13.71 -0.78 -3.71
N GLN A 129 -14.43 -0.96 -2.61
CA GLN A 129 -15.37 -2.07 -2.43
C GLN A 129 -16.48 -2.06 -3.49
N LEU A 130 -16.90 -0.86 -3.92
CA LEU A 130 -18.00 -0.67 -4.86
C LEU A 130 -17.58 -0.77 -6.34
N LYS A 131 -16.43 -1.41 -6.63
CA LYS A 131 -15.97 -1.66 -8.00
C LYS A 131 -17.08 -2.35 -8.81
N PRO A 132 -17.57 -1.76 -9.91
CA PRO A 132 -18.67 -2.30 -10.68
C PRO A 132 -18.39 -3.70 -11.23
N VAL A 133 -19.43 -4.52 -11.38
CA VAL A 133 -19.36 -5.85 -12.00
C VAL A 133 -18.71 -5.81 -13.39
N SER A 134 -19.01 -4.78 -14.18
CA SER A 134 -18.42 -4.56 -15.51
C SER A 134 -16.91 -4.38 -15.49
N GLN A 135 -16.33 -4.02 -14.34
CA GLN A 135 -14.89 -3.84 -14.15
C GLN A 135 -14.24 -5.03 -13.42
N LEU A 136 -14.96 -6.09 -13.07
CA LEU A 136 -14.38 -7.25 -12.36
C LEU A 136 -13.26 -7.94 -13.15
N ARG A 137 -13.31 -7.88 -14.49
CA ARG A 137 -12.25 -8.42 -15.36
C ARG A 137 -11.04 -7.49 -15.53
N SER A 138 -11.10 -6.25 -15.03
CA SER A 138 -9.95 -5.33 -15.05
C SER A 138 -8.94 -5.71 -13.96
N LYS A 139 -7.71 -5.19 -14.08
CA LYS A 139 -6.65 -5.43 -13.09
C LYS A 139 -7.15 -5.18 -11.66
N PRO A 140 -6.80 -6.03 -10.69
CA PRO A 140 -7.19 -5.83 -9.30
C PRO A 140 -6.59 -4.51 -8.80
N ILE A 141 -7.39 -3.72 -8.08
CA ILE A 141 -6.92 -2.49 -7.45
C ILE A 141 -6.16 -2.91 -6.20
N LYS A 142 -4.91 -2.44 -6.06
CA LYS A 142 -4.15 -2.57 -4.82
C LYS A 142 -4.40 -1.34 -3.96
N LEU A 143 -4.93 -1.56 -2.77
CA LEU A 143 -5.20 -0.52 -1.78
C LEU A 143 -4.28 -0.78 -0.57
N ILE A 144 -3.25 0.04 -0.45
CA ILE A 144 -2.13 -0.14 0.49
C ILE A 144 -2.26 0.88 1.62
N GLY A 145 -2.32 0.40 2.86
CA GLY A 145 -2.35 1.24 4.05
C GLY A 145 -0.95 1.30 4.65
N ILE A 146 -0.42 2.50 4.88
CA ILE A 146 0.83 2.71 5.61
C ILE A 146 0.48 3.44 6.89
N ALA A 147 0.75 2.83 8.05
CA ALA A 147 0.34 3.34 9.35
C ALA A 147 1.44 3.17 10.40
N THR A 148 1.46 4.06 11.39
CA THR A 148 2.29 3.87 12.60
C THR A 148 1.72 2.72 13.44
N TRP A 149 2.56 1.74 13.78
CA TRP A 149 2.20 0.52 14.51
C TRP A 149 1.50 0.81 15.85
N GLY A 150 2.06 1.69 16.68
CA GLY A 150 1.49 2.04 17.99
C GLY A 150 0.12 2.72 17.94
N CYS A 151 -0.31 3.20 16.77
CA CYS A 151 -1.61 3.81 16.56
C CYS A 151 -2.67 2.83 16.03
N VAL A 152 -2.35 1.56 15.80
CA VAL A 152 -3.31 0.58 15.28
C VAL A 152 -4.08 -0.09 16.43
N THR A 153 -5.40 -0.14 16.33
CA THR A 153 -6.21 -0.87 17.31
C THR A 153 -5.97 -2.37 17.23
N GLY A 154 -5.73 -3.02 18.37
CA GLY A 154 -5.59 -4.49 18.45
C GLY A 154 -4.27 -5.02 17.88
N VAL A 155 -3.26 -4.15 17.86
CA VAL A 155 -1.94 -4.39 17.25
C VAL A 155 -1.20 -5.60 17.85
N ASP A 156 -1.39 -5.88 19.14
CA ASP A 156 -0.78 -7.03 19.85
C ASP A 156 -1.09 -8.39 19.19
N ARG A 157 -2.19 -8.49 18.45
CA ARG A 157 -2.59 -9.72 17.74
C ARG A 157 -1.85 -9.91 16.41
N LEU A 158 -1.24 -8.86 15.89
CA LEU A 158 -0.54 -8.84 14.61
C LEU A 158 0.96 -9.15 14.77
N ASP A 159 1.40 -9.50 15.98
CA ASP A 159 2.76 -9.94 16.27
C ASP A 159 2.91 -11.44 15.97
N VAL A 160 2.89 -11.78 14.68
CA VAL A 160 2.96 -13.15 14.16
C VAL A 160 3.92 -13.24 12.98
N HIS A 161 4.29 -14.46 12.57
CA HIS A 161 5.13 -14.71 11.41
C HIS A 161 4.47 -15.72 10.46
N GLY A 162 3.86 -15.21 9.39
CA GLY A 162 3.24 -16.01 8.33
C GLY A 162 1.81 -16.48 8.60
N GLU A 163 1.26 -16.16 9.77
CA GLU A 163 -0.07 -16.62 10.18
C GLU A 163 -1.22 -15.74 9.63
N THR A 164 -2.44 -16.29 9.64
CA THR A 164 -3.67 -15.52 9.43
C THR A 164 -4.23 -15.08 10.79
N VAL A 165 -4.27 -13.77 11.03
CA VAL A 165 -4.84 -13.16 12.23
C VAL A 165 -6.27 -12.73 11.96
N ARG A 166 -7.19 -13.09 12.85
CA ARG A 166 -8.56 -12.55 12.83
C ARG A 166 -8.60 -11.19 13.49
N TYR A 167 -8.90 -10.16 12.71
CA TYR A 167 -9.02 -8.81 13.23
C TYR A 167 -10.25 -8.70 14.15
N PRO A 168 -10.11 -8.12 15.36
CA PRO A 168 -11.23 -8.03 16.28
C PRO A 168 -12.34 -7.15 15.70
N LYS A 169 -13.60 -7.51 15.97
CA LYS A 169 -14.72 -6.57 15.76
C LYS A 169 -14.47 -5.35 16.64
N TYR A 170 -14.44 -4.19 16.02
CA TYR A 170 -14.22 -2.93 16.70
C TYR A 170 -15.32 -2.69 17.76
N ARG A 171 -14.93 -2.54 19.03
CA ARG A 171 -15.82 -2.29 20.18
C ARG A 171 -15.37 -1.06 20.99
N GLY A 172 -14.94 -0.01 20.28
CA GLY A 172 -14.51 1.27 20.86
C GLY A 172 -13.04 1.59 20.61
N GLN A 173 -12.76 2.87 20.36
CA GLN A 173 -11.42 3.42 20.12
C GLN A 173 -10.80 3.76 21.46
N LYS A 174 -9.63 3.20 21.77
CA LYS A 174 -8.77 3.75 22.80
C LYS A 174 -8.20 5.07 22.27
N LYS A 175 -8.04 6.06 23.16
CA LYS A 175 -7.43 7.34 22.78
C LYS A 175 -6.04 7.10 22.18
N GLY A 176 -5.81 7.66 20.99
CA GLY A 176 -4.56 7.53 20.23
C GLY A 176 -4.47 6.32 19.30
N GLU A 177 -5.51 5.49 19.23
CA GLU A 177 -5.57 4.35 18.31
C GLU A 177 -6.63 4.56 17.23
N ALA A 178 -6.42 3.97 16.05
CA ALA A 178 -7.35 3.94 14.94
C ALA A 178 -7.54 2.50 14.45
N PRO A 179 -8.79 2.07 14.20
CA PRO A 179 -9.05 0.77 13.60
C PRO A 179 -8.56 0.72 12.15
N LEU A 180 -8.15 -0.45 11.67
CA LEU A 180 -7.82 -0.68 10.25
C LEU A 180 -9.07 -0.71 9.38
N GLU A 181 -8.95 -0.19 8.15
CA GLU A 181 -10.01 -0.20 7.16
C GLU A 181 -10.07 -1.56 6.42
N PRO A 182 -11.22 -2.24 6.42
CA PRO A 182 -11.32 -3.65 6.00
C PRO A 182 -11.23 -3.92 4.49
N ASN A 183 -11.27 -2.90 3.64
CA ASN A 183 -11.20 -3.05 2.18
C ASN A 183 -9.78 -2.87 1.61
N HIS A 184 -8.81 -2.48 2.44
CA HIS A 184 -7.39 -2.48 2.07
C HIS A 184 -6.89 -3.89 1.78
N THR A 185 -6.05 -4.03 0.76
CA THR A 185 -5.48 -5.32 0.35
C THR A 185 -4.16 -5.62 1.04
N ASN A 186 -3.45 -4.58 1.47
CA ASN A 186 -2.10 -4.69 1.99
C ASN A 186 -1.84 -3.61 3.06
N PHE A 187 -1.07 -3.94 4.09
CA PHE A 187 -0.69 -3.01 5.15
C PHE A 187 0.81 -3.02 5.44
N ILE A 188 1.42 -1.85 5.55
CA ILE A 188 2.76 -1.66 6.07
C ILE A 188 2.62 -0.92 7.40
N PHE A 189 3.04 -1.56 8.48
CA PHE A 189 3.12 -0.93 9.78
C PHE A 189 4.54 -0.48 10.07
N VAL A 190 4.71 0.82 10.27
CA VAL A 190 6.00 1.40 10.65
C VAL A 190 6.04 1.49 12.17
N ASP A 191 6.99 0.81 12.78
CA ASP A 191 7.13 0.72 14.23
C ASP A 191 8.31 1.54 14.71
N ASP A 192 8.03 2.74 15.20
CA ASP A 192 9.02 3.67 15.75
C ASP A 192 9.35 3.39 17.23
N GLY A 193 8.85 2.29 17.81
CA GLY A 193 8.96 1.99 19.23
C GLY A 193 8.09 2.88 20.13
N GLY A 194 7.35 3.82 19.53
CA GLY A 194 6.42 4.70 20.22
C GLY A 194 5.11 3.97 20.55
N THR A 195 4.55 4.25 21.73
CA THR A 195 3.28 3.64 22.12
C THR A 195 2.07 4.34 21.53
N LYS A 196 2.12 5.68 21.28
CA LYS A 196 0.98 6.50 20.81
C LYS A 196 1.43 7.82 20.16
N GLY A 197 1.57 7.84 18.84
CA GLY A 197 1.84 9.05 18.06
C GLY A 197 1.57 8.82 16.59
N PHE A 198 0.63 9.57 16.00
CA PHE A 198 0.40 9.51 14.57
C PHE A 198 1.56 10.19 13.83
N GLY A 199 1.93 9.68 12.66
CA GLY A 199 2.88 10.31 11.76
C GLY A 199 4.30 9.75 11.80
N GLY A 200 4.58 8.74 12.63
CA GLY A 200 5.84 7.98 12.59
C GLY A 200 6.09 7.33 11.22
N GLU A 201 5.04 7.09 10.43
CA GLU A 201 5.14 6.54 9.09
C GLU A 201 5.46 7.56 7.98
N ILE A 202 5.37 8.87 8.24
CA ILE A 202 5.39 9.91 7.18
C ILE A 202 6.70 9.89 6.40
N GLU A 203 7.84 9.86 7.09
CA GLU A 203 9.15 9.87 6.44
C GLU A 203 9.37 8.59 5.63
N PHE A 204 9.02 7.44 6.21
CA PHE A 204 9.09 6.14 5.54
C PHE A 204 8.23 6.11 4.27
N ARG A 205 6.98 6.57 4.36
CA ARG A 205 6.05 6.67 3.22
C ARG A 205 6.62 7.54 2.11
N SER A 206 7.16 8.72 2.45
CA SER A 206 7.76 9.62 1.47
C SER A 206 8.94 8.98 0.74
N LYS A 207 9.86 8.34 1.48
CA LYS A 207 11.01 7.62 0.88
C LYS A 207 10.56 6.47 -0.02
N LEU A 208 9.54 5.72 0.39
CA LEU A 208 9.00 4.60 -0.38
C LEU A 208 8.35 5.07 -1.68
N GLU A 209 7.51 6.10 -1.62
CA GLU A 209 6.87 6.70 -2.80
C GLU A 209 7.92 7.25 -3.78
N GLN A 210 8.95 7.94 -3.27
CA GLN A 210 10.07 8.41 -4.10
C GLN A 210 10.82 7.24 -4.75
N SER A 211 11.13 6.18 -4.00
CA SER A 211 11.83 5.00 -4.56
C SER A 211 10.99 4.24 -5.60
N ILE A 212 9.66 4.18 -5.43
CA ILE A 212 8.74 3.61 -6.43
C ILE A 212 8.72 4.46 -7.69
N SER A 213 8.71 5.78 -7.54
CA SER A 213 8.69 6.68 -8.69
C SER A 213 9.93 6.56 -9.57
N GLY A 214 11.06 6.16 -8.98
CA GLY A 214 12.37 6.20 -9.63
C GLY A 214 13.00 7.59 -9.63
N MET A 215 12.39 8.57 -8.94
CA MET A 215 13.00 9.86 -8.66
C MET A 215 14.08 9.65 -7.58
N GLY A 216 15.35 9.77 -7.97
CA GLY A 216 16.45 9.89 -7.01
C GLY A 216 16.29 11.15 -6.17
N VAL A 217 16.72 11.08 -4.91
CA VAL A 217 16.81 12.27 -4.04
C VAL A 217 17.79 13.24 -4.70
N LYS A 218 17.30 14.29 -5.36
CA LYS A 218 18.13 15.46 -5.61
C LYS A 218 18.32 16.13 -4.27
N SER A 219 19.51 15.91 -3.69
CA SER A 219 19.97 16.69 -2.54
C SER A 219 19.76 18.18 -2.85
N SER A 220 19.23 18.94 -1.89
CA SER A 220 19.02 20.40 -2.02
C SER A 220 20.31 21.17 -2.34
N ARG A 221 21.48 20.52 -2.30
CA ARG A 221 22.77 21.08 -2.73
C ARG A 221 23.05 20.99 -4.24
N GLU A 222 22.35 20.14 -4.99
CA GLU A 222 22.56 19.98 -6.45
C GLU A 222 21.70 20.91 -7.31
N VAL A 223 20.84 21.75 -6.71
CA VAL A 223 20.04 22.74 -7.45
C VAL A 223 20.86 23.99 -7.82
N GLN A 224 22.10 24.14 -7.32
CA GLN A 224 22.94 25.32 -7.57
C GLN A 224 24.06 25.15 -8.59
N GLN A 225 24.24 23.99 -9.22
CA GLN A 225 25.18 23.85 -10.33
C GLN A 225 24.55 23.04 -11.46
N LEU A 226 23.96 23.76 -12.43
CA LEU A 226 23.75 23.22 -13.78
C LEU A 226 25.09 23.34 -14.53
N PRO A 227 25.75 22.23 -14.91
CA PRO A 227 26.85 22.31 -15.86
C PRO A 227 26.27 22.60 -17.24
N SER A 228 26.89 23.54 -17.94
CA SER A 228 26.62 23.83 -19.35
C SER A 228 26.66 22.54 -20.18
N TYR A 229 25.67 22.43 -21.07
CA TYR A 229 25.48 21.32 -22.02
C TYR A 229 26.76 20.98 -22.79
N GLU A 230 27.42 19.89 -22.40
CA GLU A 230 28.37 19.18 -23.26
C GLU A 230 27.73 17.88 -23.75
N MET A 231 27.53 17.78 -25.06
CA MET A 231 27.16 16.55 -25.73
C MET A 231 28.30 15.54 -25.61
N ARG A 232 28.12 14.53 -24.75
CA ARG A 232 28.86 13.26 -24.86
C ARG A 232 27.91 12.15 -25.22
N SER A 233 28.02 11.72 -26.47
CA SER A 233 27.48 10.46 -26.96
C SER A 233 28.15 9.31 -26.20
N ASN A 234 27.38 8.58 -25.39
CA ASN A 234 27.80 7.24 -25.00
C ASN A 234 26.59 6.30 -24.99
N SER A 235 26.62 5.37 -25.94
CA SER A 235 25.69 4.27 -26.11
C SER A 235 25.91 3.23 -25.01
N GLN A 236 25.15 3.32 -23.94
CA GLN A 236 24.82 2.19 -23.08
C GLN A 236 23.30 2.18 -22.90
N THR A 237 22.62 1.29 -23.60
CA THR A 237 21.21 0.94 -23.37
C THR A 237 21.10 0.27 -22.01
N GLN A 238 21.07 1.08 -20.94
CA GLN A 238 20.37 0.67 -19.72
C GLN A 238 18.90 0.56 -20.10
N ASP A 239 18.28 -0.59 -19.78
CA ASP A 239 16.86 -0.82 -19.93
C ASP A 239 16.11 0.24 -19.11
N ALA A 240 15.79 1.37 -19.73
CA ALA A 240 15.31 2.57 -19.08
C ALA A 240 13.86 2.35 -18.68
N SER A 241 13.66 1.62 -17.58
CA SER A 241 12.34 1.39 -17.04
C SER A 241 11.69 2.75 -16.75
N ILE A 242 10.58 3.03 -17.44
CA ILE A 242 9.89 4.32 -17.33
C ILE A 242 9.57 4.58 -15.83
N PRO A 243 9.88 5.77 -15.29
CA PRO A 243 9.52 6.16 -13.92
C PRO A 243 8.03 5.90 -13.64
N VAL A 244 7.68 5.45 -12.42
CA VAL A 244 6.25 5.34 -12.06
C VAL A 244 5.77 6.73 -11.64
N PRO A 245 4.77 7.34 -12.30
CA PRO A 245 4.21 8.59 -11.79
C PRO A 245 3.55 8.35 -10.42
N VAL A 246 3.84 9.24 -9.47
CA VAL A 246 3.18 9.31 -8.16
C VAL A 246 2.40 10.61 -8.10
N VAL A 247 1.10 10.53 -7.83
CA VAL A 247 0.22 11.69 -7.67
C VAL A 247 -0.27 11.73 -6.22
N LEU A 248 -0.03 12.86 -5.53
CA LEU A 248 -0.54 13.10 -4.18
C LEU A 248 -1.89 13.85 -4.26
N LEU A 249 -2.91 13.29 -3.63
CA LEU A 249 -4.22 13.90 -3.42
C LEU A 249 -4.41 14.16 -1.94
N VAL A 250 -4.44 15.43 -1.56
CA VAL A 250 -4.76 15.86 -0.20
C VAL A 250 -6.24 16.23 -0.16
N ILE A 251 -6.99 15.59 0.74
CA ILE A 251 -8.43 15.82 0.88
C ILE A 251 -8.72 16.22 2.33
N GLU A 252 -9.17 17.45 2.52
CA GLU A 252 -9.67 17.95 3.80
C GLU A 252 -11.18 18.14 3.74
N GLY A 253 -11.86 17.71 4.81
CA GLY A 253 -13.29 17.96 5.00
C GLY A 253 -13.52 19.31 5.63
N GLN A 254 -14.71 19.87 5.44
CA GLN A 254 -15.15 20.99 6.26
C GLN A 254 -15.38 20.49 7.70
N LEU A 255 -14.95 21.31 8.67
CA LEU A 255 -15.19 21.09 10.10
C LEU A 255 -16.67 21.28 10.45
#